data_AF-A0A150RV94-F1
#
_entry.id   AF-A0A150RV94-F1
#
_cell.length_a   1.000
_cell.length_b   1.000
_cell.length_c   1.000
_cell.angle_alpha   90.00
_cell.angle_beta   90.00
_cell.angle_gamma   90.00
#
_symmetry.space_group_name_H-M   'P 1'
#
loop_
_entity.id
_entity.type
_entity.pdbx_description
1 polymer ?
#
loop_
_entity_poly.entity_id
_entity_poly.type
_entity_poly.pdbx_seq_one_letter_code
_entity_poly.pdbx_strand_id
1 'polypeptide(L)'
;MDEERQRKIASKGGKAAHEKGTAHEFTRDEARAAGKKGGEVVSQNRKHMAEIGRRGGERVSQDRAHMAEIGRKGGEAVSGDRQHMAEIGRRGGESRGDQPRENPTR
;
A
#
# COMPACT_ATOMS: atom_id res chain seq x y z
N MET A 1 0.91 18.98 -35.11
CA MET A 1 1.58 19.34 -33.84
C MET A 1 2.14 18.06 -33.24
N ASP A 2 3.36 18.09 -32.72
CA ASP A 2 4.00 16.92 -32.09
C ASP A 2 3.46 16.72 -30.65
N GLU A 3 3.08 15.49 -30.31
CA GLU A 3 2.53 15.12 -28.99
C GLU A 3 3.51 15.41 -27.85
N GLU A 4 4.81 15.20 -28.09
CA GLU A 4 5.83 15.46 -27.08
C GLU A 4 5.90 16.96 -26.76
N ARG A 5 5.78 17.78 -27.81
CA ARG A 5 5.76 19.24 -27.69
C ARG A 5 4.51 19.71 -26.93
N GLN A 6 3.34 19.12 -27.20
CA GLN A 6 2.10 19.44 -26.49
C GLN A 6 2.19 19.09 -25.00
N ARG A 7 2.72 17.91 -24.66
CA ARG A 7 2.91 17.48 -23.26
C ARG A 7 3.87 18.40 -22.52
N LYS A 8 4.97 18.82 -23.16
CA LYS A 8 5.93 19.78 -22.57
C LYS A 8 5.29 21.13 -22.30
N ILE A 9 4.47 21.64 -23.22
CA ILE A 9 3.76 22.91 -23.04
C ILE A 9 2.75 22.82 -21.88
N ALA A 10 1.94 21.75 -21.84
CA ALA A 10 0.98 21.53 -20.76
C ALA A 10 1.66 21.42 -19.39
N SER A 11 2.78 20.68 -19.31
CA SER A 11 3.54 20.55 -18.07
C SER A 11 4.12 21.89 -17.59
N LYS A 12 4.70 22.69 -18.50
CA LYS A 12 5.23 24.01 -18.17
C LYS A 12 4.12 24.98 -17.72
N GLY A 13 2.97 24.95 -18.39
CA GLY A 13 1.81 25.77 -18.02
C GLY A 13 1.29 25.47 -16.62
N GLY A 14 1.15 24.18 -16.27
CA GLY A 14 0.73 23.77 -14.93
C GLY A 14 1.69 24.20 -13.83
N LYS A 15 3.01 24.03 -14.05
CA LYS A 15 4.04 24.49 -13.11
C LYS A 15 4.00 26.00 -12.91
N ALA A 16 3.89 26.76 -14.00
CA ALA A 16 3.81 28.22 -13.94
C ALA A 16 2.53 28.70 -13.24
N ALA A 17 1.41 27.99 -13.36
CA ALA A 17 0.18 28.34 -12.66
C ALA A 17 0.30 28.13 -11.13
N HIS A 18 0.94 27.04 -10.70
CA HIS A 18 1.26 26.83 -9.28
C HIS A 18 2.25 27.88 -8.76
N GLU A 19 3.33 28.15 -9.50
CA GLU A 19 4.33 29.15 -9.10
C GLU A 19 3.73 30.57 -8.99
N LYS A 20 2.77 30.91 -9.86
CA LYS A 20 2.07 32.21 -9.84
C LYS A 20 0.90 32.26 -8.85
N GLY A 21 0.59 31.18 -8.14
CA GLY A 21 -0.55 31.10 -7.22
C GLY A 21 -1.92 31.19 -7.89
N THR A 22 -1.99 30.97 -9.21
CA THR A 22 -3.26 30.95 -9.95
C THR A 22 -3.88 29.56 -10.00
N ALA A 23 -3.09 28.51 -9.73
CA ALA A 23 -3.59 27.16 -9.55
C ALA A 23 -4.22 26.99 -8.16
N HIS A 24 -5.18 26.07 -8.06
CA HIS A 24 -5.71 25.64 -6.78
C HIS A 24 -4.64 24.87 -5.99
N GLU A 25 -4.42 25.28 -4.75
CA GLU A 25 -3.57 24.56 -3.80
C GLU A 25 -4.43 23.79 -2.81
N PHE A 26 -4.18 22.50 -2.71
CA PHE A 26 -4.88 21.66 -1.73
C PHE A 26 -4.28 21.89 -0.35
N THR A 27 -5.15 22.17 0.60
CA THR A 27 -4.82 22.04 2.02
C THR A 27 -4.58 20.57 2.38
N ARG A 28 -3.89 20.33 3.50
CA ARG A 28 -3.67 18.97 4.01
C ARG A 28 -4.98 18.22 4.24
N ASP A 29 -6.01 18.93 4.71
CA ASP A 29 -7.32 18.34 4.97
C ASP A 29 -8.05 17.96 3.68
N GLU A 30 -7.97 18.78 2.64
CA GLU A 30 -8.53 18.45 1.33
C GLU A 30 -7.81 17.26 0.69
N ALA A 31 -6.47 17.23 0.77
CA ALA A 31 -5.69 16.08 0.29
C ALA A 31 -6.07 14.80 1.03
N ARG A 32 -6.28 14.88 2.35
CA ARG A 32 -6.72 13.75 3.18
C ARG A 32 -8.14 13.31 2.82
N ALA A 33 -9.08 14.24 2.65
CA ALA A 33 -10.46 13.95 2.28
C ALA A 33 -10.53 13.30 0.88
N ALA A 34 -9.76 13.82 -0.08
CA ALA A 34 -9.64 13.24 -1.41
C ALA A 34 -9.04 11.83 -1.37
N GLY A 35 -7.96 11.64 -0.59
CA GLY A 35 -7.35 10.32 -0.37
C GLY A 35 -8.32 9.32 0.26
N LYS A 36 -9.08 9.74 1.28
CA LYS A 36 -10.11 8.91 1.92
C LYS A 36 -11.18 8.51 0.91
N LYS A 37 -11.74 9.46 0.16
CA LYS A 37 -12.76 9.21 -0.87
C LYS A 37 -12.25 8.24 -1.95
N GLY A 38 -11.01 8.43 -2.41
CA GLY A 38 -10.38 7.53 -3.38
C GLY A 38 -10.20 6.12 -2.81
N GLY A 39 -9.73 6.02 -1.56
CA GLY A 39 -9.58 4.74 -0.87
C GLY A 39 -10.91 4.01 -0.68
N GLU A 40 -11.97 4.73 -0.30
CA GLU A 40 -13.32 4.18 -0.18
C GLU A 40 -13.79 3.55 -1.50
N VAL A 41 -13.70 4.29 -2.61
CA VAL A 41 -14.09 3.81 -3.95
C VAL A 41 -13.30 2.56 -4.34
N VAL A 42 -11.97 2.62 -4.20
CA VAL A 42 -11.06 1.54 -4.59
C VAL A 42 -11.29 0.28 -3.73
N SER A 43 -11.59 0.45 -2.44
CA SER A 43 -11.78 -0.66 -1.51
C SER A 43 -13.08 -1.45 -1.68
N GLN A 44 -14.06 -0.95 -2.44
CA GLN A 44 -15.34 -1.62 -2.64
C GLN A 44 -15.20 -3.00 -3.29
N ASN A 45 -14.22 -3.18 -4.19
CA ASN A 45 -13.95 -4.48 -4.82
C ASN A 45 -12.85 -5.24 -4.09
N ARG A 46 -13.23 -5.90 -2.99
CA ARG A 46 -12.30 -6.69 -2.16
C ARG A 46 -11.59 -7.80 -2.94
N LYS A 47 -12.27 -8.46 -3.89
CA LYS A 47 -11.67 -9.54 -4.71
C LYS A 47 -10.54 -9.00 -5.59
N HIS A 48 -10.79 -7.89 -6.28
CA HIS A 48 -9.79 -7.22 -7.11
C HIS A 48 -8.60 -6.70 -6.29
N MET A 49 -8.86 -6.11 -5.12
CA MET A 49 -7.80 -5.66 -4.21
C MET A 49 -6.92 -6.82 -3.74
N ALA A 50 -7.54 -7.96 -3.38
CA ALA A 50 -6.80 -9.14 -2.98
C ALA A 50 -5.93 -9.71 -4.13
N GLU A 51 -6.40 -9.64 -5.37
CA GLU A 51 -5.65 -10.04 -6.56
C GLU A 51 -4.45 -9.12 -6.82
N ILE A 52 -4.63 -7.79 -6.73
CA ILE A 52 -3.52 -6.82 -6.83
C ILE A 52 -2.47 -7.11 -5.75
N GLY A 53 -2.92 -7.29 -4.50
CA GLY A 53 -2.03 -7.61 -3.38
C GLY A 53 -1.26 -8.90 -3.60
N ARG A 54 -1.93 -9.96 -4.08
CA ARG A 54 -1.29 -11.24 -4.42
C ARG A 54 -0.24 -11.06 -5.52
N ARG A 55 -0.59 -10.38 -6.62
CA ARG A 55 0.33 -10.15 -7.75
C ARG A 55 1.54 -9.31 -7.35
N GLY A 56 1.34 -8.33 -6.48
CA GLY A 56 2.42 -7.55 -5.88
C GLY A 56 3.35 -8.42 -5.03
N GLY A 57 2.77 -9.25 -4.16
CA GLY A 57 3.51 -10.22 -3.34
C GLY A 57 4.28 -11.23 -4.18
N GLU A 58 3.67 -11.79 -5.23
CA GLU A 58 4.30 -12.73 -6.15
C GLU A 58 5.55 -12.12 -6.79
N ARG A 59 5.46 -10.88 -7.31
CA ARG A 59 6.61 -10.16 -7.89
C ARG A 59 7.75 -10.00 -6.89
N VAL A 60 7.44 -9.62 -5.65
CA VAL A 60 8.45 -9.41 -4.60
C VAL A 60 9.04 -10.76 -4.13
N SER A 61 8.24 -11.82 -4.11
CA SER A 61 8.65 -13.14 -3.63
C SER A 61 9.55 -13.93 -4.57
N GLN A 62 9.73 -13.47 -5.81
CA GLN A 62 10.57 -14.14 -6.82
C GLN A 62 12.04 -14.24 -6.40
N ASP A 63 12.53 -13.33 -5.55
CA ASP A 63 13.87 -13.41 -4.96
C ASP A 63 13.81 -13.81 -3.48
N ARG A 64 13.87 -15.13 -3.24
CA ARG A 64 13.86 -15.69 -1.89
C ARG A 64 15.08 -15.28 -1.06
N ALA A 65 16.24 -15.06 -1.69
CA ALA A 65 17.46 -14.68 -0.98
C ALA A 65 17.37 -13.23 -0.49
N HIS A 66 16.92 -12.32 -1.35
CA HIS A 66 16.66 -10.94 -1.00
C HIS A 66 15.55 -10.81 0.07
N MET A 67 14.48 -11.60 -0.05
CA MET A 67 13.40 -11.59 0.94
C MET A 67 13.89 -12.07 2.33
N ALA A 68 14.76 -13.08 2.36
CA ALA A 68 15.37 -13.56 3.60
C ALA A 68 16.31 -12.51 4.24
N GLU A 69 17.04 -11.75 3.42
CA GLU A 69 17.88 -10.64 3.89
C GLU A 69 17.05 -9.50 4.48
N ILE A 70 15.96 -9.09 3.81
CA ILE A 70 15.01 -8.09 4.32
C ILE A 70 14.41 -8.57 5.64
N GLY A 71 13.95 -9.83 5.70
CA GLY A 71 13.38 -10.42 6.91
C GLY A 71 14.38 -10.43 8.08
N ARG A 72 15.65 -10.74 7.81
CA ARG A 72 16.72 -10.71 8.82
C ARG A 72 16.97 -9.29 9.35
N LYS A 73 17.16 -8.32 8.45
CA LYS A 73 17.37 -6.90 8.83
C LYS A 73 16.18 -6.32 9.58
N GLY A 74 14.96 -6.64 9.14
CA GLY A 74 13.74 -6.26 9.84
C GLY A 74 13.64 -6.90 11.22
N GLY A 75 13.98 -8.18 11.34
CA GLY A 75 14.03 -8.88 12.63
C GLY A 75 15.03 -8.24 13.58
N GLU A 76 16.26 -7.97 13.13
CA GLU A 76 17.31 -7.32 13.92
C GLU A 76 16.85 -5.95 14.45
N ALA A 77 16.22 -5.12 13.59
CA ALA A 77 15.73 -3.80 13.95
C ALA A 77 14.64 -3.79 15.03
N VAL A 78 13.85 -4.87 15.16
CA VAL A 78 12.73 -4.94 16.09
C VAL A 78 12.94 -5.98 17.21
N SER A 79 14.05 -6.72 17.20
CA SER A 79 14.35 -7.84 18.13
C SER A 79 14.70 -7.45 19.57
N GLY A 80 14.72 -6.14 19.89
CA GLY A 80 15.08 -5.64 21.22
C GLY A 80 14.19 -6.13 22.36
N ASP A 81 12.95 -6.58 22.08
CA ASP A 81 12.03 -7.13 23.07
C ASP A 81 11.39 -8.44 22.59
N ARG A 82 12.03 -9.54 22.96
CA ARG A 82 11.59 -10.90 22.63
C ARG A 82 10.27 -11.28 23.33
N GLN A 83 9.96 -10.70 24.49
CA GLN A 83 8.73 -10.98 25.22
C GLN A 83 7.53 -10.33 24.53
N HIS A 84 7.65 -9.06 24.16
CA HIS A 84 6.64 -8.33 23.40
C HIS A 84 6.40 -8.96 22.02
N MET A 85 7.45 -9.39 21.33
CA MET A 85 7.33 -10.10 20.05
C MET A 85 6.58 -11.43 20.17
N ALA A 86 6.85 -12.19 21.23
CA ALA A 86 6.14 -13.44 21.49
C ALA A 86 4.66 -13.19 21.80
N GLU A 87 4.34 -12.12 22.52
CA GLU A 87 2.96 -11.70 22.80
C GLU A 87 2.21 -11.29 21.53
N ILE A 88 2.80 -10.45 20.67
CA ILE A 88 2.22 -10.06 19.36
C ILE A 88 2.01 -11.29 18.49
N GLY A 89 3.01 -12.18 18.41
CA GLY A 89 2.93 -13.41 17.62
C GLY A 89 1.80 -14.32 18.10
N ARG A 90 1.65 -14.48 19.41
CA ARG A 90 0.57 -15.26 20.04
C ARG A 90 -0.80 -14.65 19.70
N ARG A 91 -0.97 -13.35 19.95
CA ARG A 91 -2.22 -12.61 19.67
C ARG A 91 -2.62 -12.63 18.19
N GLY A 92 -1.63 -12.53 17.30
CA GLY A 92 -1.82 -12.62 15.85
C GLY A 92 -2.19 -14.02 15.37
N GLY A 93 -1.71 -15.07 16.04
CA GLY A 93 -2.08 -16.47 15.77
C GLY A 93 -3.49 -16.81 16.25
N GLU A 94 -3.85 -16.37 17.47
CA GLU A 94 -5.17 -16.56 18.07
C GLU A 94 -6.28 -15.94 17.21
N SER A 95 -6.04 -14.75 16.65
CA SER A 95 -6.97 -14.05 15.75
C SER A 95 -7.27 -14.80 14.44
N ARG A 96 -6.49 -15.83 14.09
CA ARG A 96 -6.69 -16.68 12.90
C ARG A 96 -7.19 -18.09 13.23
N GLY A 97 -7.14 -18.49 14.50
CA GLY A 97 -7.53 -19.83 14.98
C GLY A 97 -9.03 -19.99 15.23
N ASP A 98 -9.74 -18.89 15.44
CA ASP A 98 -11.18 -18.86 15.76
C ASP A 98 -12.06 -18.59 14.51
N GLN A 99 -11.75 -19.28 13.42
CA GLN A 99 -12.72 -19.46 12.34
C GLN A 99 -13.08 -20.94 12.32
N PRO A 100 -14.32 -21.34 12.68
CA PRO A 100 -14.73 -22.72 12.57
C PRO A 100 -14.52 -23.17 11.13
N ARG A 101 -13.70 -24.21 10.95
CA ARG A 101 -13.58 -24.88 9.67
C ARG A 101 -14.88 -25.65 9.45
N GLU A 102 -15.86 -25.02 8.79
CA GLU A 102 -16.96 -25.77 8.20
C GLU A 102 -16.35 -26.72 7.17
N ASN A 103 -16.35 -28.01 7.52
CA ASN A 103 -15.98 -29.07 6.58
C ASN A 103 -17.03 -29.07 5.47
N PRO A 104 -16.68 -28.81 4.19
CA PRO A 104 -17.62 -29.07 3.11
C PRO A 104 -17.85 -30.59 3.07
N THR A 105 -19.09 -30.98 3.35
CA THR A 105 -19.56 -32.35 3.22
C THR A 105 -19.41 -32.82 1.77
N ARG A 106 -18.55 -33.84 1.63
CA ARG A 106 -18.42 -34.89 0.60
C ARG A 106 -18.74 -34.54 -0.85
#